data_AF-A0A396SDK0-F1
#
_entry.id   AF-A0A396SDK0-F1
#
_cell.length_a   1.000
_cell.length_b   1.000
_cell.length_c   1.000
_cell.angle_alpha   90.00
_cell.angle_beta   90.00
_cell.angle_gamma   90.00
#
_symmetry.space_group_name_H-M   'P 1'
#
loop_
_entity.id
_entity.type
_entity.pdbx_description
1 polymer ?
#
loop_
_entity_poly.entity_id
_entity_poly.type
_entity_poly.pdbx_seq_one_letter_code
_entity_poly.pdbx_strand_id
1 'polypeptide(L)'
;MGHDTHVQAKSKKQFEYDRHHNAMHMRKQVINFAIMIFLTFVAFAVVVADFSPYFIKPVILLLAGIQVVLQLYSFMHMDDKKASHMGVIATFVWSGVLIIFPVFLTFVTIIWW
;
A
#
# COMPACT_ATOMS: atom_id res chain seq x y z
N MET A 1 31.20 -26.73 -7.71
CA MET A 1 31.68 -25.88 -6.59
C MET A 1 30.43 -25.43 -5.83
N GLY A 2 30.02 -26.21 -4.83
CA GLY A 2 28.83 -25.93 -4.03
C GLY A 2 29.17 -24.87 -2.99
N HIS A 3 28.37 -23.81 -2.91
CA HIS A 3 28.50 -22.80 -1.88
C HIS A 3 28.10 -23.42 -0.54
N ASP A 4 29.08 -23.60 0.33
CA ASP A 4 28.87 -23.96 1.73
C ASP A 4 28.11 -22.82 2.42
N THR A 5 26.80 -23.00 2.56
CA THR A 5 25.97 -22.13 3.38
C THR A 5 26.29 -22.46 4.84
N HIS A 6 27.23 -21.72 5.43
CA HIS A 6 27.48 -21.76 6.86
C HIS A 6 26.20 -21.32 7.59
N VAL A 7 25.36 -22.30 7.97
CA VAL A 7 24.24 -22.11 8.88
C VAL A 7 24.84 -21.79 10.25
N GLN A 8 25.18 -20.53 10.46
CA GLN A 8 25.43 -19.96 11.78
C GLN A 8 24.16 -20.19 12.60
N ALA A 9 24.20 -21.17 13.49
CA ALA A 9 23.13 -21.44 14.44
C ALA A 9 22.93 -20.18 15.31
N LYS A 10 21.95 -19.35 14.95
CA LYS A 10 21.59 -18.14 15.70
C LYS A 10 21.45 -18.51 17.18
N SER A 11 22.14 -17.76 18.05
CA SER A 11 22.05 -17.94 19.50
C SER A 11 20.59 -17.79 19.95
N LYS A 12 20.15 -18.56 20.96
CA LYS A 12 18.74 -18.57 21.45
C LYS A 12 18.19 -17.16 21.72
N LYS A 13 19.06 -16.25 22.20
CA LYS A 13 18.72 -14.84 22.44
C LYS A 13 18.40 -14.05 21.16
N GLN A 14 19.06 -14.35 20.05
CA GLN A 14 18.74 -13.72 18.76
C GLN A 14 17.39 -14.21 18.22
N PHE A 15 17.06 -15.49 18.43
CA PHE A 15 15.77 -16.04 18.02
C PHE A 15 14.59 -15.43 18.80
N GLU A 16 14.72 -15.24 20.11
CA GLU A 16 13.71 -14.52 20.92
C GLU A 16 13.58 -13.05 20.51
N TYR A 17 14.71 -12.37 20.26
CA TYR A 17 14.70 -10.98 19.81
C TYR A 17 14.00 -10.81 18.45
N ASP A 18 14.31 -11.68 17.49
CA ASP A 18 13.67 -11.68 16.16
C ASP A 18 12.17 -11.98 16.26
N ARG A 19 11.77 -12.91 17.14
CA ARG A 19 10.35 -13.26 17.35
C ARG A 19 9.55 -12.08 17.89
N HIS A 20 10.09 -11.34 18.86
CA HIS A 20 9.44 -10.14 19.39
C HIS A 20 9.37 -9.00 18.35
N HIS A 21 10.44 -8.82 17.57
CA HIS A 21 10.49 -7.80 16.52
C HIS A 21 9.48 -8.08 15.39
N ASN A 22 9.42 -9.34 14.92
CA ASN A 22 8.49 -9.76 13.88
C ASN A 22 7.02 -9.62 14.31
N ALA A 23 6.71 -9.89 15.59
CA ALA A 23 5.36 -9.73 16.12
C ALA A 23 4.89 -8.26 16.08
N MET A 24 5.80 -7.29 16.29
CA MET A 24 5.45 -5.87 16.18
C MET A 24 5.24 -5.43 14.73
N HIS A 25 6.04 -5.94 13.79
CA HIS A 25 5.86 -5.69 12.36
C HIS A 25 4.52 -6.24 11.84
N MET A 26 4.19 -7.48 12.23
CA MET A 26 2.91 -8.10 11.84
C MET A 26 1.72 -7.30 12.35
N ARG A 27 1.79 -6.72 13.56
CA ARG A 27 0.70 -5.88 14.07
C ARG A 27 0.51 -4.62 13.24
N LYS A 28 1.58 -3.91 12.87
CA LYS A 28 1.49 -2.73 11.98
C LYS A 28 0.88 -3.10 10.63
N GLN A 29 1.31 -4.22 10.04
CA GLN A 29 0.79 -4.70 8.76
C GLN A 29 -0.69 -5.06 8.83
N VAL A 30 -1.13 -5.73 9.90
CA VAL A 30 -2.54 -6.07 10.11
C VAL A 30 -3.40 -4.80 10.32
N ILE A 31 -2.88 -3.79 11.01
CA ILE A 31 -3.58 -2.50 11.19
C ILE A 31 -3.76 -1.80 9.83
N ASN A 32 -2.70 -1.69 9.02
CA ASN A 32 -2.81 -1.09 7.69
C ASN A 32 -3.77 -1.87 6.79
N PHE A 33 -3.74 -3.21 6.84
CA PHE A 33 -4.67 -4.06 6.11
C PHE A 33 -6.13 -3.84 6.54
N ALA A 34 -6.37 -3.72 7.84
CA ALA A 34 -7.70 -3.42 8.37
C ALA A 34 -8.21 -2.05 7.91
N ILE A 35 -7.37 -1.01 7.90
CA ILE A 35 -7.73 0.33 7.41
C ILE A 35 -8.11 0.31 5.93
N MET A 36 -7.36 -0.42 5.09
CA MET A 36 -7.68 -0.54 3.66
C MET A 36 -9.07 -1.16 3.45
N ILE A 37 -9.34 -2.29 4.10
CA ILE A 37 -10.64 -2.97 4.03
C ILE A 37 -11.76 -2.08 4.57
N PHE A 38 -11.53 -1.37 5.67
CA PHE A 38 -12.53 -0.45 6.22
C PHE A 38 -12.91 0.64 5.20
N LEU A 39 -11.93 1.27 4.58
CA LEU A 39 -12.16 2.31 3.58
C LEU A 39 -12.83 1.78 2.30
N THR A 40 -12.58 0.53 1.88
CA THR A 40 -13.29 -0.06 0.74
C THR A 40 -14.74 -0.39 1.07
N PHE A 41 -15.02 -0.85 2.30
CA PHE A 41 -16.39 -1.04 2.78
C PHE A 41 -17.18 0.27 2.77
N VAL A 42 -16.56 1.39 3.18
CA VAL A 42 -17.19 2.72 3.10
C VAL A 42 -17.51 3.09 1.66
N ALA A 43 -16.58 2.84 0.72
CA ALA A 43 -16.83 3.09 -0.70
C ALA A 43 -18.04 2.28 -1.23
N PHE A 44 -18.14 1.00 -0.87
CA PHE A 44 -19.30 0.17 -1.25
C PHE A 44 -20.60 0.63 -0.59
N ALA A 45 -20.58 1.03 0.67
CA ALA A 45 -21.75 1.56 1.36
C ALA A 45 -22.30 2.82 0.67
N VAL A 46 -21.42 3.70 0.19
CA VAL A 46 -21.81 4.89 -0.58
C VAL A 46 -22.48 4.53 -1.91
N VAL A 47 -22.09 3.43 -2.56
CA VAL A 47 -22.73 2.95 -3.80
C VAL A 47 -24.13 2.40 -3.51
N VAL A 48 -24.27 1.61 -2.44
CA VAL A 48 -25.53 0.97 -2.06
C VAL A 48 -26.57 1.97 -1.57
N ALA A 49 -26.14 3.15 -1.09
CA ALA A 49 -27.03 4.23 -0.68
C ALA A 49 -27.80 4.92 -1.83
N ASP A 50 -27.62 4.47 -3.08
CA ASP A 50 -28.38 4.87 -4.27
C ASP A 50 -28.45 6.40 -4.51
N PHE A 51 -27.35 7.10 -4.23
CA PHE A 51 -27.17 8.48 -4.65
C PHE A 51 -27.15 8.61 -6.19
N SER A 52 -27.37 9.82 -6.69
CA SER A 52 -27.29 10.09 -8.13
C SER A 52 -25.98 9.54 -8.72
N PRO A 53 -26.01 8.77 -9.84
CA PRO A 53 -24.82 8.22 -10.48
C PRO A 53 -23.78 9.29 -10.86
N TYR A 54 -24.22 10.54 -11.06
CA TYR A 54 -23.34 11.68 -11.30
C TYR A 54 -22.52 12.09 -10.07
N PHE A 55 -23.01 11.81 -8.86
CA PHE A 55 -22.32 12.06 -7.60
C PHE A 55 -21.52 10.84 -7.12
N ILE A 56 -22.00 9.62 -7.40
CA ILE A 56 -21.31 8.38 -6.99
C ILE A 56 -19.99 8.19 -7.75
N LYS A 57 -19.99 8.33 -9.08
CA LYS A 57 -18.79 8.13 -9.92
C LYS A 57 -17.55 8.94 -9.48
N PRO A 58 -17.61 10.27 -9.25
CA PRO A 58 -16.43 11.04 -8.81
C PRO A 58 -15.97 10.63 -7.42
N VAL A 59 -16.91 10.37 -6.51
CA VAL A 59 -16.62 10.08 -5.10
C VAL A 59 -15.90 8.74 -5.00
N ILE A 60 -16.36 7.71 -5.71
CA ILE A 60 -15.66 6.42 -5.77
C ILE A 60 -14.30 6.57 -6.43
N LEU A 61 -14.18 7.33 -7.53
CA LEU A 61 -12.90 7.51 -8.22
C LEU A 61 -11.86 8.20 -7.31
N LEU A 62 -12.29 9.21 -6.55
CA LEU A 62 -11.45 9.89 -5.56
C LEU A 62 -11.06 8.95 -4.40
N LEU A 63 -12.02 8.18 -3.88
CA LEU A 63 -11.75 7.15 -2.87
C LEU A 63 -10.78 6.08 -3.40
N ALA A 64 -10.92 5.66 -4.66
CA ALA A 64 -10.03 4.70 -5.31
C ALA A 64 -8.61 5.27 -5.47
N GLY A 65 -8.48 6.56 -5.82
CA GLY A 65 -7.18 7.24 -5.84
C GLY A 65 -6.51 7.26 -4.46
N ILE A 66 -7.26 7.60 -3.42
CA ILE A 66 -6.78 7.55 -2.02
C ILE A 66 -6.34 6.13 -1.66
N GLN A 67 -7.10 5.11 -2.06
CA GLN A 67 -6.73 3.71 -1.85
C GLN A 67 -5.40 3.35 -2.50
N VAL A 68 -5.15 3.78 -3.75
CA VAL A 68 -3.86 3.52 -4.41
C VAL A 68 -2.71 4.20 -3.68
N VAL A 69 -2.88 5.44 -3.21
CA VAL A 69 -1.85 6.15 -2.43
C VAL A 69 -1.59 5.47 -1.09
N LEU A 70 -2.65 5.09 -0.36
CA LEU A 70 -2.53 4.38 0.91
C LEU A 70 -1.91 3.00 0.75
N GLN A 71 -2.22 2.30 -0.35
CA GLN A 71 -1.57 1.04 -0.68
C GLN A 71 -0.08 1.24 -0.95
N LEU A 72 0.29 2.24 -1.75
CA LEU A 72 1.68 2.58 -1.98
C LEU A 72 2.41 2.98 -0.69
N TYR A 73 1.80 3.78 0.18
CA TYR A 73 2.37 4.17 1.48
C TYR A 73 2.54 2.98 2.42
N SER A 74 1.54 2.10 2.50
CA SER A 74 1.60 0.89 3.32
C SER A 74 2.64 -0.11 2.82
N PHE A 75 2.83 -0.23 1.51
CA PHE A 75 3.91 -1.05 0.94
C PHE A 75 5.29 -0.38 1.06
N MET A 76 5.33 0.96 1.14
CA MET A 76 6.57 1.72 1.33
C MET A 76 7.09 1.77 2.76
N HIS A 77 6.27 1.41 3.76
CA HIS A 77 6.73 1.30 5.15
C HIS A 77 7.50 -0.01 5.36
N MET A 78 8.56 -0.17 4.57
CA MET A 78 9.65 -1.09 4.87
C MET A 78 10.32 -0.54 6.13
N ASP A 79 9.90 -1.07 7.26
CA ASP A 79 10.48 -0.83 8.57
C ASP A 79 12.01 -0.72 8.44
N ASP A 80 12.53 0.46 8.78
CA ASP A 80 13.81 0.67 9.44
C ASP A 80 14.91 -0.36 9.12
N LYS A 81 15.36 -0.45 7.86
CA LYS A 81 16.75 -0.78 7.54
C LYS A 81 17.06 -0.75 6.05
N LYS A 82 18.15 -0.03 5.76
CA LYS A 82 18.95 0.03 4.54
C LYS A 82 18.46 1.06 3.52
N ALA A 83 19.16 2.19 3.56
CA ALA A 83 19.38 3.19 2.51
C ALA A 83 19.72 2.66 1.10
N SER A 84 19.60 1.34 0.84
CA SER A 84 19.89 0.69 -0.44
C SER A 84 18.64 0.47 -1.32
N HIS A 85 17.42 0.56 -0.78
CA HIS A 85 16.17 0.36 -1.55
C HIS A 85 15.46 1.65 -1.95
N MET A 86 16.06 2.81 -1.66
CA MET A 86 15.51 4.13 -1.98
C MET A 86 15.27 4.31 -3.49
N GLY A 87 16.12 3.71 -4.33
CA GLY A 87 15.97 3.73 -5.79
C GLY A 87 14.69 3.05 -6.28
N VAL A 88 14.44 1.81 -5.84
CA VAL A 88 13.26 1.03 -6.30
C VAL A 88 11.96 1.67 -5.82
N ILE A 89 11.94 2.14 -4.57
CA ILE A 89 10.79 2.84 -4.00
C ILE A 89 10.49 4.12 -4.79
N ALA A 90 11.52 4.95 -5.03
CA ALA A 90 11.37 6.17 -5.80
C ALA A 90 10.91 5.89 -7.24
N THR A 91 11.42 4.84 -7.89
CA THR A 91 10.98 4.44 -9.23
C THR A 91 9.51 4.02 -9.24
N PHE A 92 9.04 3.30 -8.21
CA PHE A 92 7.65 2.85 -8.13
C PHE A 92 6.69 4.02 -7.86
N VAL A 93 7.09 4.99 -7.03
CA VAL A 93 6.31 6.22 -6.81
C VAL A 93 6.28 7.07 -8.07
N TRP A 94 7.42 7.29 -8.73
CA TRP A 94 7.48 8.09 -9.97
C TRP A 94 6.71 7.45 -11.12
N SER A 95 6.79 6.13 -11.30
CA SER A 95 5.98 5.42 -12.30
C SER A 95 4.50 5.47 -11.96
N GLY A 96 4.13 5.33 -10.69
CA GLY A 96 2.75 5.50 -10.23
C GLY A 96 2.19 6.89 -10.56
N VAL A 97 2.97 7.95 -10.30
CA VAL A 97 2.60 9.33 -10.63
C VAL A 97 2.47 9.53 -12.15
N LEU A 98 3.39 9.00 -12.95
CA LEU A 98 3.34 9.08 -14.41
C LEU A 98 2.11 8.40 -15.01
N ILE A 99 1.54 7.38 -14.36
CA ILE A 99 0.35 6.68 -14.81
C ILE A 99 -0.92 7.36 -14.27
N ILE A 100 -0.96 7.70 -12.98
CA ILE A 100 -2.12 8.30 -12.33
C ILE A 100 -2.41 9.70 -12.87
N PHE A 101 -1.38 10.51 -13.13
CA PHE A 101 -1.55 11.89 -13.60
C PHE A 101 -2.35 11.99 -14.92
N PRO A 102 -1.97 11.29 -16.01
CA PRO A 102 -2.74 11.34 -17.25
C PRO A 102 -4.10 10.64 -17.12
N VAL A 103 -4.20 9.52 -16.39
CA VAL A 103 -5.48 8.83 -16.18
C VAL A 103 -6.50 9.73 -15.48
N PHE A 104 -6.08 10.41 -14.42
CA PHE A 104 -6.94 11.34 -13.70
C PHE A 104 -7.33 12.53 -14.58
N LEU A 105 -6.38 13.07 -15.36
CA LEU A 105 -6.64 14.18 -16.28
C LEU A 105 -7.66 13.77 -17.35
N THR A 106 -7.53 12.59 -17.95
CA THR A 106 -8.49 12.07 -18.94
C THR A 106 -9.87 11.83 -18.34
N PHE A 107 -9.96 11.29 -17.13
CA PHE A 107 -11.25 11.07 -16.47
C PHE A 107 -11.97 12.38 -16.12
N VAL A 108 -11.24 13.39 -15.65
CA VAL A 108 -11.84 14.70 -15.31
C VAL A 108 -12.21 15.50 -16.55
N THR A 109 -11.45 15.40 -17.65
CA THR A 109 -11.66 16.24 -18.83
C THR A 109 -12.51 15.61 -19.93
N ILE A 110 -12.41 14.29 -20.17
CA ILE A 110 -13.11 13.60 -21.27
C ILE A 110 -14.36 12.88 -20.81
N ILE A 111 -14.33 12.23 -19.65
CA ILE A 111 -15.47 11.42 -19.16
C ILE A 111 -16.52 12.28 -18.46
N TRP A 112 -16.16 13.48 -18.01
CA TRP A 112 -17.04 14.39 -17.28
C TRP A 112 -17.89 15.31 -18.18
N TRP A 113 -17.67 15.26 -19.50
CA TRP A 113 -18.47 15.97 -20.49
C TRP A 113 -19.45 15.00 -21.17
#